data_AF-A0A2G9Y4Q5-F1
#
_entry.id   AF-A0A2G9Y4Q5-F1
#
_cell.length_a   1.000
_cell.length_b   1.000
_cell.length_c   1.000
_cell.angle_alpha   90.00
_cell.angle_beta   90.00
_cell.angle_gamma   90.00
#
_symmetry.space_group_name_H-M   'P 1'
#
loop_
_entity.id
_entity.type
_entity.pdbx_description
1 polymer ?
#
loop_
_entity_poly.entity_id
_entity_poly.type
_entity_poly.pdbx_seq_one_letter_code
_entity_poly.pdbx_strand_id
1 'polypeptide(L)' 'MEKNMSCGVGKCGHCSLGKYFVCKDGPVFKYSQIKDIEEIWS' A
#
# COMPACT_ATOMS: atom_id res chain seq x y z
N MET A 1 -2.58 -10.04 1.86
CA MET A 1 -1.76 -9.09 1.08
C MET A 1 -0.47 -8.87 1.84
N GLU A 2 0.60 -9.51 1.40
CA GLU A 2 1.92 -9.42 2.03
C GLU A 2 2.86 -8.77 1.01
N LYS A 3 2.97 -7.43 1.04
CA LYS A 3 3.97 -6.71 0.24
C LYS A 3 5.29 -6.74 1.02
N ASN A 4 6.39 -7.13 0.36
CA ASN A 4 7.72 -7.17 0.99
C ASN A 4 8.15 -5.76 1.38
N MET A 5 8.10 -5.48 2.68
CA MET A 5 8.26 -4.16 3.25
C MET A 5 9.73 -3.96 3.65
N SER A 6 10.54 -3.41 2.75
CA SER A 6 11.99 -3.30 2.99
C SER A 6 12.40 -2.07 3.82
N CYS A 7 11.82 -0.89 3.56
CA CYS A 7 12.28 0.34 4.23
C CYS A 7 11.43 0.80 5.42
N GLY A 8 10.17 0.38 5.53
CA GLY A 8 9.26 0.82 6.60
C GLY A 8 8.94 2.33 6.65
N VAL A 9 9.51 3.18 5.78
CA VAL A 9 9.36 4.65 5.86
C VAL A 9 8.88 5.31 4.55
N GLY A 10 8.53 4.53 3.53
CA GLY A 10 8.06 5.04 2.24
C GLY A 10 9.16 5.53 1.29
N LYS A 11 10.41 5.12 1.51
CA LYS A 11 11.57 5.51 0.67
C LYS A 11 11.86 4.56 -0.48
N CYS A 12 11.53 3.27 -0.35
CA CYS A 12 11.85 2.25 -1.35
C CYS A 12 10.72 1.97 -2.36
N GLY A 13 9.52 2.51 -2.18
CA GLY A 13 8.41 2.25 -3.13
C GLY A 13 7.75 0.87 -3.03
N HIS A 14 8.37 -0.14 -2.42
CA HIS A 14 7.83 -1.51 -2.45
C HIS A 14 6.48 -1.68 -1.74
N CYS A 15 6.22 -0.84 -0.73
CA CYS A 15 4.96 -0.77 0.01
C CYS A 15 3.92 0.16 -0.65
N SER A 16 4.13 0.60 -1.91
CA SER A 16 3.17 1.48 -2.59
C SER A 16 1.91 0.72 -2.99
N LEU A 17 0.80 1.40 -2.81
CA LEU A 17 -0.56 0.94 -3.05
C LEU A 17 -1.24 2.09 -3.81
N GLY A 18 -0.95 2.16 -5.11
CA GLY A 18 -1.21 3.34 -5.93
C GLY A 18 -0.54 4.59 -5.36
N LYS A 19 -1.35 5.53 -4.86
CA LYS A 19 -0.90 6.78 -4.23
C LYS A 19 -0.57 6.68 -2.74
N TYR A 20 -0.94 5.57 -2.09
CA TYR A 20 -0.72 5.37 -0.66
C TYR A 20 0.51 4.51 -0.41
N PHE A 21 1.10 4.65 0.77
CA PHE A 21 2.21 3.80 1.19
C PHE A 21 1.80 3.01 2.43
N VAL A 22 1.75 1.68 2.35
CA VAL A 22 1.46 0.79 3.49
C VAL A 22 2.34 1.09 4.70
N CYS A 23 3.58 1.48 4.44
CA CYS A 23 4.59 1.83 5.45
C CYS A 23 4.39 3.19 6.12
N LYS A 24 3.61 4.10 5.53
CA LYS A 24 3.36 5.43 6.08
C LYS A 24 1.90 5.59 6.52
N ASP A 25 0.98 5.25 5.64
CA ASP A 25 -0.46 5.32 5.88
C ASP A 25 -0.98 4.14 6.71
N GLY A 26 -0.17 3.08 6.81
CA GLY A 26 -0.47 1.88 7.57
C GLY A 26 -0.97 0.72 6.69
N PRO A 27 -0.93 -0.51 7.20
CA PRO A 27 -1.39 -1.70 6.47
C PRO A 27 -2.90 -1.86 6.41
N VAL A 28 -3.66 -1.06 7.17
CA VAL A 28 -5.11 -1.17 7.27
C VAL A 28 -5.76 0.01 6.57
N PHE A 29 -6.25 -0.21 5.36
CA PHE A 29 -7.01 0.78 4.61
C PHE A 29 -8.50 0.46 4.62
N LYS A 30 -9.33 1.51 4.60
CA LYS A 30 -10.77 1.32 4.38
C LYS A 30 -11.01 0.88 2.94
N TYR A 31 -11.93 -0.08 2.75
CA TYR A 31 -12.34 -0.56 1.44
C TYR A 31 -12.66 0.58 0.45
N SER A 32 -13.33 1.64 0.91
CA SER A 32 -13.67 2.81 0.09
C SER A 32 -12.46 3.56 -0.48
N GLN A 33 -11.30 3.50 0.18
CA GLN A 33 -10.07 4.16 -0.26
C GLN A 33 -9.29 3.34 -1.30
N ILE A 34 -9.47 2.02 -1.26
CA ILE A 34 -8.68 1.06 -2.03
C ILE A 34 -9.46 0.37 -3.14
N LYS A 35 -10.81 0.49 -3.13
CA LYS A 35 -11.69 -0.07 -4.18
C LYS A 35 -11.35 0.42 -5.59
N ASP A 36 -10.73 1.60 -5.69
CA ASP A 36 -10.35 2.28 -6.93
C ASP A 36 -8.94 1.88 -7.39
N ILE A 37 -8.19 1.16 -6.55
CA ILE A 37 -6.83 0.73 -6.86
C ILE A 37 -6.90 -0.65 -7.49
N GLU A 38 -6.82 -0.70 -8.82
CA GLU A 38 -6.92 -1.92 -9.61
C GLU A 38 -5.83 -2.95 -9.26
N GLU A 39 -4.63 -2.48 -8.86
CA GLU A 39 -3.46 -3.30 -8.49
C GLU A 39 -3.69 -4.22 -7.25
N ILE A 40 -4.77 -4.03 -6.49
CA ILE A 40 -5.07 -4.86 -5.30
C ILE A 40 -5.84 -6.12 -5.67
N TRP A 41 -6.64 -6.02 -6.73
CA TRP A 41 -7.58 -7.06 -7.13
C TRP A 41 -7.04 -7.90 -8.29
N SER A 42 -5.95 -7.45 -8.92
CA SER A 42 -5.19 -8.21 -9.91
C SER A 42 -4.17 -9.14 -9.27
#